data_AF-Q39E83-F1
#
_entry.id   AF-Q39E83-F1
#
_cell.length_a   1.000
_cell.length_b   1.000
_cell.length_c   1.000
_cell.angle_alpha   90.00
_cell.angle_beta   90.00
_cell.angle_gamma   90.00
#
_symmetry.space_group_name_H-M   'P 1'
#
loop_
_entity.id
_entity.type
_entity.pdbx_description
1 polymer ?
#
loop_
_entity_poly.entity_id
_entity_poly.type
_entity_poly.pdbx_seq_one_letter_code
_entity_poly.pdbx_strand_id
1 'polypeptide(L)'
;MAATHIYMAPRTRMALQTCALLRGASMARVVADALAEFIERHGLLKGGEWRIRPNADHAWGRATAEQAEAARVLEWNVELIDGD
;
A
#
# COMPACT_ATOMS: atom_id res chain seq x y z
N MET A 1 3.57 17.29 13.92
CA MET A 1 3.17 16.63 12.67
C MET A 1 4.10 17.11 11.57
N ALA A 2 4.76 16.20 10.85
CA ALA A 2 5.55 16.58 9.67
C ALA A 2 4.61 16.92 8.51
N ALA A 3 4.89 18.01 7.79
CA ALA A 3 4.14 18.34 6.58
C ALA A 3 4.67 17.49 5.41
N THR A 4 3.81 16.64 4.86
CA THR A 4 4.16 15.81 3.69
C THR A 4 3.60 16.45 2.44
N HIS A 5 4.48 16.86 1.52
CA HIS A 5 4.10 17.35 0.21
C HIS A 5 3.90 16.16 -0.74
N ILE A 6 2.64 15.91 -1.11
CA ILE A 6 2.29 14.82 -2.02
C ILE A 6 2.01 15.43 -3.40
N TYR A 7 2.77 15.02 -4.41
CA TYR A 7 2.44 15.35 -5.79
C TYR A 7 1.30 14.45 -6.29
N MET A 8 0.30 15.05 -6.91
CA MET A 8 -0.86 14.34 -7.44
C MET A 8 -1.20 14.86 -8.83
N ALA A 9 -1.64 13.96 -9.71
CA ALA A 9 -2.17 14.36 -11.01
C ALA A 9 -3.40 15.29 -10.82
N PRO A 10 -3.61 16.31 -11.68
CA PRO A 10 -4.70 17.27 -11.52
C PRO A 10 -6.09 16.63 -11.41
N ARG A 11 -6.35 15.58 -12.18
CA ARG A 11 -7.61 14.82 -12.14
C ARG A 11 -7.83 14.15 -10.77
N THR A 12 -6.80 13.49 -10.23
CA THR A 12 -6.88 12.85 -8.91
C THR A 12 -7.10 13.87 -7.81
N ARG A 13 -6.42 15.03 -7.89
CA ARG A 13 -6.62 16.13 -6.94
C ARG A 13 -8.07 16.63 -6.95
N MET A 14 -8.65 16.85 -8.14
CA MET A 14 -10.05 17.28 -8.25
C MET A 14 -11.01 16.25 -7.65
N ALA A 15 -10.82 14.96 -7.92
CA ALA A 15 -11.65 13.91 -7.36
C ALA A 15 -11.61 13.90 -5.82
N LEU A 16 -10.42 13.99 -5.22
CA LEU A 16 -10.25 14.07 -3.77
C LEU A 16 -10.89 15.32 -3.18
N GLN A 17 -10.78 16.46 -3.85
CA GLN A 17 -11.42 17.70 -3.42
C GLN A 17 -12.95 17.60 -3.45
N THR A 18 -13.52 16.99 -4.49
CA THR A 18 -14.96 16.71 -4.55
C THR A 18 -15.41 15.77 -3.44
N CYS A 19 -14.67 14.69 -3.18
CA CYS A 19 -14.96 13.78 -2.06
C CYS A 19 -14.92 14.51 -0.70
N ALA A 20 -13.96 15.40 -0.50
CA ALA A 20 -13.86 16.21 0.71
C ALA A 20 -15.09 17.11 0.91
N LEU A 21 -15.54 17.77 -0.15
CA LEU A 21 -16.76 18.59 -0.14
C LEU A 21 -18.01 17.75 0.20
N LEU A 22 -18.18 16.60 -0.47
CA LEU A 22 -19.32 15.71 -0.24
C LEU A 22 -19.37 15.14 1.19
N ARG A 23 -18.20 14.90 1.79
CA ARG A 23 -18.09 14.37 3.17
C ARG A 23 -18.09 15.45 4.25
N GLY A 24 -18.10 16.74 3.88
CA GLY A 24 -17.95 17.85 4.83
C GLY A 24 -16.63 17.78 5.62
N ALA A 25 -15.57 17.24 5.02
CA ALA A 25 -14.29 16.99 5.65
C ALA A 25 -13.15 17.72 4.92
N SER A 26 -11.98 17.85 5.56
CA SER A 26 -10.81 18.38 4.88
C SER A 26 -10.23 17.35 3.90
N MET A 27 -9.62 17.82 2.80
CA MET A 27 -8.95 16.93 1.83
C MET A 27 -7.85 16.10 2.50
N ALA A 28 -7.14 16.68 3.48
CA ALA A 28 -6.14 15.97 4.27
C ALA A 28 -6.74 14.79 5.05
N ARG A 29 -7.93 14.96 5.63
CA ARG A 29 -8.62 13.88 6.35
C ARG A 29 -9.03 12.76 5.40
N VAL A 30 -9.59 13.09 4.25
CA VAL A 30 -9.96 12.10 3.22
C VAL A 30 -8.74 11.30 2.75
N VAL A 31 -7.61 11.98 2.50
CA VAL A 31 -6.36 11.31 2.11
C VAL A 31 -5.83 10.43 3.24
N ALA A 32 -5.87 10.89 4.48
CA ALA A 32 -5.43 10.11 5.63
C ALA A 32 -6.27 8.85 5.84
N ASP A 33 -7.60 8.96 5.75
CA ASP A 33 -8.51 7.82 5.88
C ASP A 33 -8.30 6.81 4.72
N ALA A 34 -8.12 7.29 3.49
CA ALA A 34 -7.85 6.43 2.34
C ALA A 34 -6.50 5.71 2.46
N LEU A 35 -5.46 6.39 2.95
CA LEU A 35 -4.16 5.77 3.21
C LEU A 35 -4.26 4.74 4.34
N ALA A 36 -4.99 5.04 5.42
CA ALA A 36 -5.20 4.09 6.51
C ALA A 36 -5.95 2.83 6.03
N GLU A 37 -7.04 3.00 5.28
CA GLU A 37 -7.80 1.90 4.68
C GLU A 37 -6.93 1.07 3.73
N PHE A 38 -6.08 1.73 2.92
CA PHE A 38 -5.13 1.05 2.06
C PHE A 38 -4.12 0.23 2.86
N ILE A 39 -3.55 0.79 3.92
CA ILE A 39 -2.60 0.10 4.81
C ILE A 39 -3.28 -1.05 5.55
N GLU A 40 -4.51 -0.89 6.01
CA GLU A 40 -5.24 -1.95 6.72
C GLU A 40 -5.57 -3.13 5.80
N ARG A 41 -6.01 -2.83 4.56
CA ARG A 41 -6.37 -3.87 3.59
C ARG A 41 -5.16 -4.54 2.94
N HIS A 42 -4.16 -3.75 2.60
CA HIS A 42 -3.03 -4.21 1.79
C HIS A 42 -1.73 -4.31 2.57
N GLY A 43 -1.62 -3.77 3.79
CA GLY A 43 -0.35 -3.61 4.48
C GLY A 43 0.61 -2.67 3.72
N LEU A 44 1.52 -2.02 4.44
CA LEU A 44 2.69 -1.44 3.77
C LEU A 44 3.78 -2.50 3.75
N LEU A 45 4.09 -3.02 2.57
CA LEU A 45 5.35 -3.72 2.38
C LEU A 45 6.46 -2.69 2.58
N LYS A 46 7.21 -2.84 3.68
CA LYS A 46 8.45 -2.10 3.88
C LYS A 46 9.38 -2.32 2.68
N GLY A 47 10.15 -1.30 2.31
CA GLY A 47 11.28 -1.51 1.42
C GLY A 47 12.22 -2.54 2.04
N GLY A 48 12.64 -3.55 1.28
CA GLY A 48 13.41 -4.69 1.78
C GLY A 48 13.39 -5.87 0.81
N GLU A 49 14.13 -6.93 1.14
CA GLU A 49 14.06 -8.21 0.42
C GLU A 49 12.89 -9.03 0.95
N TRP A 50 12.09 -9.59 0.04
CA TRP A 50 10.93 -10.40 0.38
C TRP A 50 11.13 -11.84 -0.10
N ARG A 51 10.36 -12.76 0.47
CA ARG A 51 10.22 -14.14 0.00
C ARG A 51 8.76 -14.37 -0.38
N ILE A 52 8.53 -15.06 -1.49
CA ILE A 52 7.19 -15.48 -1.92
C ILE A 52 7.15 -16.96 -2.24
N ARG A 53 6.03 -17.63 -1.99
CA ARG A 53 5.74 -18.98 -2.50
C ARG A 53 4.24 -19.15 -2.76
N PRO A 54 3.81 -19.80 -3.85
CA PRO A 54 2.39 -20.02 -4.14
C PRO A 54 1.64 -20.73 -3.02
N ASN A 55 2.20 -21.81 -2.47
CA ASN A 55 1.61 -22.58 -1.38
C ASN A 55 2.71 -23.33 -0.60
N ALA A 56 2.31 -24.15 0.38
CA ALA A 56 3.23 -24.88 1.25
C ALA A 56 4.14 -25.90 0.53
N ASP A 57 3.74 -26.36 -0.66
CA ASP A 57 4.47 -27.35 -1.46
C ASP A 57 5.58 -26.73 -2.32
N HIS A 58 5.64 -25.39 -2.38
CA HIS A 58 6.63 -24.67 -3.19
C HIS A 58 7.75 -24.10 -2.32
N ALA A 59 8.97 -24.13 -2.87
CA ALA A 59 10.11 -23.44 -2.26
C ALA A 59 9.91 -21.93 -2.25
N TRP A 60 10.48 -21.27 -1.24
CA TRP A 60 10.51 -19.82 -1.15
C TRP A 60 11.43 -19.23 -2.22
N GLY A 61 10.90 -18.30 -3.04
CA GLY A 61 11.68 -17.50 -3.98
C GLY A 61 11.87 -16.07 -3.45
N ARG A 62 13.01 -15.44 -3.76
CA ARG A 62 13.24 -14.02 -3.44
C ARG A 62 12.39 -13.11 -4.32
N ALA A 63 11.94 -11.99 -3.77
CA ALA A 63 11.07 -11.03 -4.41
C ALA A 63 11.40 -9.59 -3.97
N THR A 64 11.15 -8.63 -4.86
CA THR A 64 11.06 -7.22 -4.50
C THR A 64 9.74 -6.93 -3.77
N ALA A 65 9.62 -5.74 -3.16
CA ALA A 65 8.36 -5.32 -2.53
C ALA A 65 7.19 -5.29 -3.53
N GLU A 66 7.42 -4.87 -4.78
CA GLU A 66 6.37 -4.88 -5.82
C GLU A 66 5.91 -6.30 -6.20
N GLN A 67 6.86 -7.24 -6.29
CA GLN A 67 6.56 -8.65 -6.57
C GLN A 67 5.85 -9.33 -5.39
N ALA A 68 6.24 -8.98 -4.17
CA ALA A 68 5.56 -9.41 -2.95
C ALA A 68 4.11 -8.89 -2.89
N GLU A 69 3.86 -7.65 -3.32
CA GLU A 69 2.48 -7.11 -3.40
C GLU A 69 1.65 -7.86 -4.43
N ALA A 70 2.19 -8.07 -5.63
CA ALA A 70 1.52 -8.84 -6.67
C ALA A 70 1.21 -10.28 -6.19
N ALA A 71 2.12 -10.91 -5.45
CA ALA A 71 1.93 -12.23 -4.88
C ALA A 71 0.82 -12.26 -3.82
N ARG A 72 0.66 -11.21 -2.99
CA ARG A 72 -0.45 -11.11 -2.03
C ARG A 72 -1.81 -11.07 -2.70
N VAL A 73 -1.93 -10.33 -3.82
CA VAL A 73 -3.18 -10.29 -4.62
C VAL A 73 -3.53 -11.67 -5.17
N LEU A 74 -2.53 -12.50 -5.45
CA LEU A 74 -2.69 -13.88 -5.91
C LEU A 74 -2.87 -14.89 -4.75
N GLU A 75 -3.03 -14.42 -3.51
CA GLU A 75 -3.13 -15.24 -2.30
C GLU A 75 -1.93 -16.17 -2.05
N TRP A 76 -0.76 -15.78 -2.54
CA TRP A 76 0.49 -16.49 -2.26
C TRP A 76 0.98 -16.20 -0.84
N ASN A 77 1.80 -17.09 -0.32
CA ASN A 77 2.49 -16.84 0.95
C ASN A 77 3.61 -15.82 0.71
N VAL A 78 3.68 -14.79 1.55
CA VAL A 78 4.63 -13.69 1.45
C VAL A 78 5.27 -13.44 2.82
N GLU A 79 6.59 -13.35 2.87
CA GLU A 79 7.37 -13.17 4.10
C GLU A 79 8.46 -12.11 3.89
N LEU A 80 8.64 -11.20 4.84
CA LEU A 80 9.75 -10.24 4.80
C LEU A 80 11.04 -10.98 5.20
N ILE A 81 12.11 -10.80 4.43
CA ILE A 81 13.45 -11.17 4.89
C ILE A 81 13.89 -10.05 5.82
N ASP A 82 13.62 -10.19 7.12
CA ASP A 82 14.34 -9.38 8.11
C ASP A 82 15.81 -9.81 8.02
N GLY A 83 16.66 -8.90 7.53
CA GLY A 83 18.10 -9.05 7.67
C GLY A 83 18.44 -8.93 9.15
N ASP A 84 19.17 -9.91 9.68
CA ASP A 84 19.79 -9.83 11.01
C ASP A 84 20.54 -8.49 11.21
#